data_AF-A0A519RIF1-F1
#
_entry.id   AF-A0A519RIF1-F1
#
_cell.length_a   1.000
_cell.length_b   1.000
_cell.length_c   1.000
_cell.angle_alpha   90.00
_cell.angle_beta   90.00
_cell.angle_gamma   90.00
#
_symmetry.space_group_name_H-M   'P 1'
#
loop_
_entity.id
_entity.type
_entity.pdbx_description
1 polymer ?
#
loop_
_entity_poly.entity_id
_entity_poly.type
_entity_poly.pdbx_seq_one_letter_code
_entity_poly.pdbx_strand_id
1 'polypeptide(L)'
;MADAKKSWDLFQAMNQGQSLAKNLENLNKGLAHTDLAIAHEKTKELPTTWAIRALIASRIALIDTADIQNSVAKQQIATEAITKAEALNVKKDKTVENDVMFGDNTTNYTYDGNKLMEINRYEKESDIYTYTGNLITKIEKFKIHYSGTPDVETELLTTDHFKYNSSNQLIEFKTTYPDSEMERTTTYAYNANNTVTFEQHEQYIGSEQELLKTGTITLENGEISKLQVVKTFDSFTANYNYDTKNSLFKNVLGYDKLIFTHIIGKQGSMTSGETVLAGISHNFVNNGELEYTYNSDNYPLTAKQRFFGSVLHSYEFFY
;
A
#
# COMPACT_ATOMS: atom_id res chain seq x y z
N MET A 1 15.10 -11.04 11.47
CA MET A 1 15.64 -10.47 10.21
C MET A 1 17.08 -9.96 10.37
N ALA A 2 17.34 -9.05 11.33
CA ALA A 2 18.70 -8.57 11.61
C ALA A 2 19.69 -9.72 11.88
N ASP A 3 19.28 -10.75 12.63
CA ASP A 3 20.12 -11.92 12.92
C ASP A 3 20.43 -12.76 11.67
N ALA A 4 19.47 -12.93 10.76
CA ALA A 4 19.71 -13.63 9.49
C ALA A 4 20.76 -12.90 8.64
N LYS A 5 20.66 -11.56 8.56
CA LYS A 5 21.65 -10.72 7.87
C LYS A 5 23.02 -10.80 8.54
N LYS A 6 23.06 -10.76 9.88
CA LYS A 6 24.30 -10.92 10.65
C LYS A 6 24.97 -12.27 10.37
N SER A 7 24.21 -13.37 10.31
CA SER A 7 24.75 -14.69 9.94
C SER A 7 25.32 -14.71 8.52
N TRP A 8 24.66 -14.04 7.57
CA TRP A 8 25.15 -13.90 6.20
C TRP A 8 26.44 -13.08 6.14
N ASP A 9 26.47 -11.91 6.78
CA ASP A 9 27.64 -11.02 6.81
C ASP A 9 28.85 -11.71 7.47
N LEU A 10 28.60 -12.48 8.54
CA LEU A 10 29.61 -13.30 9.21
C LEU A 10 30.17 -14.37 8.28
N PHE A 11 29.31 -15.07 7.54
CA PHE A 11 29.74 -16.05 6.55
C PHE A 11 30.63 -15.40 5.50
N GLN A 12 30.22 -14.28 4.92
CA GLN A 12 31.01 -13.58 3.90
C GLN A 12 32.37 -13.13 4.42
N ALA A 13 32.44 -12.67 5.67
CA ALA A 13 33.69 -12.25 6.31
C ALA A 13 34.64 -13.42 6.66
N MET A 14 34.12 -14.62 6.91
CA MET A 14 34.90 -15.73 7.49
C MET A 14 35.05 -16.96 6.59
N ASN A 15 34.38 -17.03 5.44
CA ASN A 15 34.30 -18.24 4.61
C ASN A 15 35.67 -18.77 4.13
N GLN A 16 36.71 -17.93 4.01
CA GLN A 16 38.06 -18.38 3.63
C GLN A 16 38.86 -19.00 4.79
N GLY A 17 38.42 -18.84 6.04
CA GLY A 17 39.15 -19.31 7.23
C GLY A 17 38.41 -20.36 8.08
N GLN A 18 37.19 -20.75 7.69
CA GLN A 18 36.36 -21.71 8.44
C GLN A 18 36.21 -23.04 7.71
N SER A 19 36.05 -24.12 8.47
CA SER A 19 35.75 -25.43 7.91
C SER A 19 34.37 -25.46 7.27
N LEU A 20 34.16 -26.37 6.32
CA LEU A 20 32.86 -26.57 5.67
C LEU A 20 31.74 -26.78 6.69
N ALA A 21 31.97 -27.61 7.71
CA ALA A 21 31.00 -27.88 8.77
C ALA A 21 30.60 -26.59 9.51
N LYS A 22 31.56 -25.71 9.80
CA LYS A 22 31.28 -24.45 10.50
C LYS A 22 30.53 -23.45 9.61
N ASN A 23 30.89 -23.39 8.33
CA ASN A 23 30.17 -22.58 7.34
C ASN A 23 28.71 -23.04 7.22
N LEU A 24 28.46 -24.35 7.11
CA LEU A 24 27.12 -24.92 7.07
C LEU A 24 26.34 -24.65 8.36
N GLU A 25 26.97 -24.77 9.54
CA GLU A 25 26.33 -24.45 10.82
C GLU A 25 25.85 -22.99 10.87
N ASN A 26 26.71 -22.05 10.47
CA ASN A 26 26.39 -20.62 10.48
C ASN A 26 25.28 -20.27 9.48
N LEU A 27 25.33 -20.83 8.27
CA LEU A 27 24.31 -20.60 7.24
C LEU A 27 22.97 -21.23 7.66
N ASN A 28 22.95 -22.43 8.23
CA ASN A 28 21.71 -23.05 8.71
C ASN A 28 21.08 -22.25 9.86
N LYS A 29 21.88 -21.66 10.76
CA LYS A 29 21.38 -20.71 11.76
C LYS A 29 20.75 -19.47 11.10
N GLY A 30 21.42 -18.91 10.10
CA GLY A 30 20.87 -17.81 9.29
C GLY A 30 19.54 -18.19 8.64
N LEU A 31 19.44 -19.38 8.05
CA LEU A 31 18.23 -19.89 7.41
C LEU A 31 17.08 -20.02 8.42
N ALA A 32 17.35 -20.57 9.62
CA ALA A 32 16.35 -20.65 10.69
C ALA A 32 15.83 -19.26 11.11
N HIS A 33 16.69 -18.23 11.14
CA HIS A 33 16.24 -16.86 11.38
C HIS A 33 15.37 -16.31 10.24
N THR A 34 15.57 -16.77 9.00
CA THR A 34 14.65 -16.42 7.90
C THR A 34 13.32 -17.16 8.01
N ASP A 35 13.29 -18.41 8.49
CA ASP A 35 12.03 -19.14 8.78
C ASP A 35 11.15 -18.35 9.77
N LEU A 36 11.76 -17.86 10.85
CA LEU A 36 11.07 -17.01 11.82
C LEU A 36 10.60 -15.69 11.20
N ALA A 37 11.39 -15.09 10.30
CA ALA A 37 11.04 -13.83 9.67
C ALA A 37 9.89 -13.97 8.67
N ILE A 38 9.83 -15.07 7.90
CA ILE A 38 8.72 -15.31 6.96
C ILE A 38 7.43 -15.74 7.67
N ALA A 39 7.52 -16.22 8.90
CA ALA A 39 6.34 -16.50 9.75
C ALA A 39 5.81 -15.26 10.48
N HIS A 40 6.59 -14.18 10.56
CA HIS A 40 6.26 -13.00 11.35
C HIS A 40 5.52 -11.94 10.54
N GLU A 41 4.38 -11.46 11.05
CA GLU A 41 3.44 -10.55 10.37
C GLU A 41 4.09 -9.29 9.77
N LYS A 42 5.11 -8.72 10.44
CA LYS A 42 5.78 -7.50 9.98
C LYS A 42 6.78 -7.71 8.84
N THR A 43 7.21 -8.95 8.62
CA THR A 43 8.34 -9.27 7.74
C THR A 43 8.00 -10.30 6.66
N LYS A 44 6.88 -11.02 6.78
CA LYS A 44 6.46 -12.04 5.81
C LYS A 44 6.16 -11.52 4.40
N GLU A 45 5.81 -10.25 4.26
CA GLU A 45 5.55 -9.61 2.96
C GLU A 45 6.72 -8.73 2.48
N LEU A 46 7.89 -8.81 3.13
CA LEU A 46 9.05 -8.05 2.69
C LEU A 46 9.84 -8.82 1.61
N PRO A 47 10.01 -8.26 0.40
CA PRO A 47 10.82 -8.92 -0.63
C PRO A 47 12.25 -9.21 -0.15
N THR A 48 12.81 -8.32 0.67
CA THR A 48 14.15 -8.46 1.24
C THR A 48 14.29 -9.64 2.20
N THR A 49 13.22 -10.02 2.91
CA THR A 49 13.21 -11.20 3.77
C THR A 49 13.33 -12.48 2.94
N TRP A 50 12.56 -12.57 1.87
CA TRP A 50 12.61 -13.69 0.93
C TRP A 50 13.91 -13.73 0.12
N ALA A 51 14.45 -12.58 -0.29
CA ALA A 51 15.73 -12.50 -0.99
C ALA A 51 16.90 -13.00 -0.13
N ILE A 52 16.93 -12.68 1.16
CA ILE A 52 17.98 -13.17 2.08
C ILE A 52 17.81 -14.68 2.35
N ARG A 53 16.57 -15.17 2.45
CA ARG A 53 16.29 -16.62 2.51
C ARG A 53 16.84 -17.34 1.27
N ALA A 54 16.54 -16.81 0.09
CA ALA A 54 17.03 -17.34 -1.17
C ALA A 54 18.56 -17.39 -1.21
N LEU A 55 19.22 -16.29 -0.81
CA LEU A 55 20.68 -16.16 -0.80
C LEU A 55 21.34 -17.20 0.11
N ILE A 56 20.86 -17.33 1.35
CA ILE A 56 21.38 -18.29 2.32
C ILE A 56 21.14 -19.73 1.83
N ALA A 57 19.93 -20.05 1.39
CA ALA A 57 19.58 -21.39 0.91
C ALA A 57 20.39 -21.78 -0.34
N SER A 58 20.56 -20.86 -1.29
CA SER A 58 21.39 -21.05 -2.49
C SER A 58 22.84 -21.35 -2.11
N ARG A 59 23.35 -20.66 -1.08
CA ARG A 59 24.72 -20.87 -0.65
C ARG A 59 24.92 -22.22 0.03
N ILE A 60 23.98 -22.65 0.87
CA ILE A 60 24.02 -23.99 1.47
C ILE A 60 23.98 -25.05 0.37
N ALA A 61 23.06 -24.92 -0.60
CA ALA A 61 22.96 -25.83 -1.74
C ALA A 61 24.29 -25.96 -2.51
N LEU A 62 24.99 -24.84 -2.71
CA LEU A 62 26.25 -24.82 -3.45
C LEU A 62 27.41 -25.47 -2.70
N ILE A 63 27.52 -25.26 -1.38
CA ILE A 63 28.71 -25.70 -0.62
C ILE A 63 28.53 -27.08 0.03
N ASP A 64 27.29 -27.56 0.21
CA ASP A 64 27.03 -28.87 0.80
C ASP A 64 27.22 -30.00 -0.22
N THR A 65 28.46 -30.18 -0.65
CA THR A 65 28.84 -31.21 -1.63
C THR A 65 28.88 -32.62 -1.03
N ALA A 66 28.81 -32.73 0.30
CA ALA A 66 28.82 -34.01 1.00
C ALA A 66 27.42 -34.63 1.14
N ASP A 67 26.36 -33.81 1.15
CA ASP A 67 24.97 -34.25 1.21
C ASP A 67 24.16 -33.69 0.03
N ILE A 68 24.08 -34.49 -1.04
CA ILE A 68 23.35 -34.12 -2.26
C ILE A 68 21.85 -33.94 -1.98
N GLN A 69 21.26 -34.73 -1.07
CA GLN A 69 19.84 -34.60 -0.77
C GLN A 69 19.55 -33.28 -0.06
N ASN A 70 20.38 -32.91 0.90
CA ASN A 70 20.28 -31.61 1.55
C ASN A 70 20.53 -30.47 0.56
N SER A 71 21.53 -30.60 -0.31
CA SER A 71 21.82 -29.61 -1.37
C SER A 71 20.59 -29.35 -2.26
N VAL A 72 19.95 -30.41 -2.77
CA VAL A 72 18.73 -30.31 -3.59
C VAL A 72 17.57 -29.69 -2.81
N ALA A 73 17.36 -30.08 -1.56
CA ALA A 73 16.31 -29.50 -0.72
C ALA A 73 16.53 -27.98 -0.51
N LYS A 74 17.77 -27.54 -0.30
CA LYS A 74 18.09 -26.11 -0.17
C LYS A 74 17.97 -25.35 -1.48
N GLN A 75 18.25 -26.00 -2.62
CA GLN A 75 17.98 -25.43 -3.93
C GLN A 75 16.48 -25.16 -4.12
N GLN A 76 15.61 -26.09 -3.74
CA GLN A 76 14.16 -25.89 -3.80
C GLN A 76 13.69 -24.72 -2.93
N ILE A 77 14.18 -24.64 -1.68
CA ILE A 77 13.90 -23.50 -0.78
C ILE A 77 14.37 -22.19 -1.42
N ALA A 78 15.52 -22.19 -2.08
CA ALA A 78 16.03 -21.00 -2.75
C ALA A 78 15.12 -20.59 -3.91
N THR A 79 14.70 -21.53 -4.76
CA THR A 79 13.78 -21.27 -5.87
C THR A 79 12.45 -20.73 -5.38
N GLU A 80 11.81 -21.36 -4.39
CA GLU A 80 10.56 -20.87 -3.79
C GLU A 80 10.72 -19.46 -3.22
N ALA A 81 11.84 -19.20 -2.55
CA ALA A 81 12.12 -17.90 -1.96
C ALA A 81 12.40 -16.83 -3.02
N ILE A 82 13.03 -17.17 -4.15
CA ILE A 82 13.21 -16.28 -5.29
C ILE A 82 11.84 -15.93 -5.87
N THR A 83 11.01 -16.93 -6.20
CA THR A 83 9.66 -16.70 -6.75
C THR A 83 8.82 -15.82 -5.82
N LYS A 84 8.89 -16.06 -4.51
CA LYS A 84 8.16 -15.24 -3.54
C LYS A 84 8.75 -13.83 -3.40
N ALA A 85 10.07 -13.68 -3.44
CA ALA A 85 10.72 -12.37 -3.43
C ALA A 85 10.34 -11.56 -4.68
N GLU A 86 10.35 -12.17 -5.86
CA GLU A 86 9.96 -11.55 -7.14
C GLU A 86 8.48 -11.15 -7.13
N ALA A 87 7.58 -12.03 -6.67
CA ALA A 87 6.16 -11.72 -6.54
C ALA A 87 5.87 -10.55 -5.59
N LEU A 88 6.73 -10.34 -4.58
CA LEU A 88 6.65 -9.21 -3.67
C LEU A 88 7.38 -7.96 -4.20
N ASN A 89 8.40 -8.15 -5.03
CA ASN A 89 9.23 -7.10 -5.62
C ASN A 89 8.71 -6.70 -7.01
N VAL A 90 7.46 -6.23 -7.07
CA VAL A 90 6.93 -5.64 -8.29
C VAL A 90 7.52 -4.24 -8.39
N LYS A 91 8.68 -4.19 -9.05
CA LYS A 91 9.49 -3.00 -9.25
C LYS A 91 8.69 -1.98 -10.06
N LYS A 92 7.96 -1.10 -9.39
CA LYS A 92 7.38 0.09 -10.02
C LYS A 92 8.44 1.18 -9.88
N ASP A 93 9.37 1.27 -10.80
CA ASP A 93 10.30 2.41 -10.78
C ASP A 93 9.52 3.71 -11.06
N LYS A 94 8.45 3.60 -11.86
CA LYS A 94 7.48 4.66 -12.12
C LYS A 94 6.14 4.03 -12.51
N THR A 95 5.02 4.57 -12.04
CA THR A 95 3.74 4.34 -12.70
C THR A 95 3.28 5.62 -13.37
N VAL A 96 2.72 5.51 -14.57
CA VAL A 96 2.11 6.65 -15.27
C VAL A 96 0.66 6.29 -15.53
N GLU A 97 -0.26 7.14 -15.09
CA GLU A 97 -1.69 7.07 -15.39
C GLU A 97 -2.06 8.25 -16.27
N ASN A 98 -2.61 7.98 -17.46
CA ASN A 98 -3.06 9.02 -18.39
C ASN A 98 -4.59 9.00 -18.50
N ASP A 99 -5.26 10.12 -18.21
CA ASP A 99 -6.68 10.29 -18.58
C ASP A 99 -6.79 10.77 -20.03
N VAL A 100 -7.21 9.86 -20.91
CA VAL A 100 -7.23 10.03 -22.37
C VAL A 100 -8.33 10.99 -22.83
N MET A 101 -9.35 11.28 -22.00
CA MET A 101 -10.52 12.06 -22.43
C MET A 101 -10.40 13.58 -22.20
N PHE A 102 -9.50 14.03 -21.31
CA PHE A 102 -9.38 15.44 -20.91
C PHE A 102 -8.01 16.08 -21.26
N GLY A 103 -7.35 15.61 -22.32
CA GLY A 103 -6.11 16.20 -22.82
C GLY A 103 -4.86 15.73 -22.08
N ASP A 104 -4.72 14.41 -21.90
CA ASP A 104 -3.53 13.74 -21.34
C ASP A 104 -3.10 14.28 -19.97
N ASN A 105 -4.04 14.34 -19.02
CA ASN A 105 -3.68 14.55 -17.62
C ASN A 105 -2.86 13.35 -17.15
N THR A 106 -1.56 13.56 -16.99
CA THR A 106 -0.60 12.54 -16.58
C THR A 106 -0.47 12.55 -15.06
N THR A 107 -0.67 11.41 -14.41
CA THR A 107 -0.32 11.20 -13.01
C THR A 107 0.92 10.31 -12.93
N ASN A 108 1.98 10.81 -12.31
CA ASN A 108 3.22 10.06 -12.10
C ASN A 108 3.31 9.57 -10.66
N TYR A 109 3.61 8.30 -10.49
CA TYR A 109 3.86 7.68 -9.19
C TYR A 109 5.35 7.33 -9.10
N THR A 110 6.04 7.90 -8.11
CA THR A 110 7.47 7.68 -7.87
C THR A 110 7.65 6.81 -6.64
N TYR A 111 8.57 5.83 -6.71
CA TYR A 111 8.79 4.87 -5.63
C TYR A 111 10.27 4.78 -5.21
N ASP A 112 10.49 4.42 -3.94
CA ASP A 112 11.78 3.93 -3.42
C ASP A 112 11.59 2.47 -2.97
N GLY A 113 11.94 1.54 -3.86
CA GLY A 113 11.53 0.14 -3.74
C GLY A 113 10.00 0.02 -3.74
N ASN A 114 9.43 -0.56 -2.68
CA ASN A 114 7.98 -0.69 -2.53
C ASN A 114 7.32 0.48 -1.76
N LYS A 115 8.07 1.54 -1.44
CA LYS A 115 7.50 2.74 -0.81
C LYS A 115 7.09 3.72 -1.91
N LEU A 116 5.80 4.06 -1.95
CA LEU A 116 5.33 5.19 -2.75
C LEU A 116 5.87 6.48 -2.11
N MET A 117 6.61 7.27 -2.85
CA MET A 117 7.26 8.50 -2.36
C MET A 117 6.49 9.74 -2.80
N GLU A 118 6.00 9.75 -4.03
CA GLU A 118 5.27 10.87 -4.60
C GLU A 118 4.16 10.39 -5.53
N ILE A 119 3.01 11.05 -5.47
CA ILE A 119 2.04 11.09 -6.57
C ILE A 119 2.06 12.52 -7.11
N ASN A 120 2.41 12.69 -8.38
CA ASN A 120 2.43 13.99 -9.06
C ASN A 120 1.34 14.01 -10.12
N ARG A 121 0.28 14.79 -9.90
CA ARG A 121 -0.82 14.99 -10.84
C ARG A 121 -0.50 16.24 -11.64
N TYR A 122 -0.13 16.05 -12.91
CA TYR A 122 0.38 17.09 -13.79
C TYR A 122 -0.46 18.38 -13.72
N GLU A 123 0.21 19.51 -13.49
CA GLU A 123 -0.36 20.86 -13.37
C GLU A 123 -1.47 21.04 -12.32
N LYS A 124 -1.61 20.11 -11.36
CA LYS A 124 -2.67 20.14 -10.34
C LYS A 124 -2.10 20.11 -8.93
N GLU A 125 -1.71 18.93 -8.48
CA GLU A 125 -1.36 18.65 -7.09
C GLU A 125 -0.30 17.56 -6.99
N SER A 126 0.52 17.60 -5.94
CA SER A 126 1.37 16.46 -5.54
C SER A 126 1.12 16.01 -4.12
N ASP A 127 1.28 14.72 -3.89
CA ASP A 127 1.25 14.09 -2.57
C ASP A 127 2.64 13.53 -2.26
N ILE A 128 3.26 13.95 -1.16
CA ILE A 128 4.58 13.48 -0.71
C ILE A 128 4.44 12.58 0.52
N TYR A 129 4.94 11.36 0.44
CA TYR A 129 4.72 10.31 1.44
C TYR A 129 5.94 10.12 2.34
N THR A 130 5.72 10.15 3.65
CA THR A 130 6.75 9.88 4.67
C THR A 130 6.44 8.58 5.41
N TYR A 131 7.50 7.82 5.74
CA TYR A 131 7.38 6.52 6.39
C TYR A 131 8.10 6.45 7.72
N THR A 132 7.58 5.61 8.62
CA THR A 132 8.34 5.03 9.73
C THR A 132 8.35 3.51 9.57
N GLY A 133 9.53 2.95 9.28
CA GLY A 133 9.63 1.55 8.85
C GLY A 133 8.86 1.33 7.54
N ASN A 134 7.80 0.51 7.60
CA ASN A 134 6.92 0.15 6.47
C ASN A 134 5.55 0.84 6.53
N LEU A 135 5.31 1.75 7.48
CA LEU A 135 4.03 2.43 7.65
C LEU A 135 4.14 3.87 7.16
N ILE A 136 3.16 4.32 6.38
CA ILE A 136 3.02 5.72 5.97
C ILE A 136 2.57 6.51 7.18
N THR A 137 3.34 7.48 7.64
CA THR A 137 3.01 8.28 8.84
C THR A 137 2.62 9.71 8.52
N LYS A 138 2.96 10.21 7.34
CA LYS A 138 2.60 11.55 6.88
C LYS A 138 2.41 11.59 5.36
N ILE A 139 1.43 12.36 4.89
CA ILE A 139 1.30 12.76 3.49
C ILE A 139 1.17 14.28 3.43
N GLU A 140 2.07 14.95 2.71
CA GLU A 140 2.01 16.39 2.47
C GLU A 140 1.43 16.63 1.08
N LYS A 141 0.35 17.42 0.99
CA LYS A 141 -0.33 17.72 -0.28
C LYS A 141 0.00 19.13 -0.71
N PHE A 142 0.53 19.28 -1.90
CA PHE A 142 0.92 20.56 -2.48
C PHE A 142 0.07 20.88 -3.70
N LYS A 143 -0.24 22.15 -3.87
CA LYS A 143 -0.71 22.68 -5.14
C LYS A 143 0.49 22.95 -6.04
N ILE A 144 0.38 22.59 -7.31
CA ILE A 144 1.41 22.85 -8.30
C ILE A 144 0.92 23.98 -9.21
N HIS A 145 1.58 25.13 -9.13
CA HIS A 145 1.31 26.27 -10.00
C HIS A 145 2.32 26.38 -11.12
N TYR A 146 1.83 26.34 -12.37
CA TYR A 146 2.61 26.73 -13.54
C TYR A 146 2.22 28.15 -13.95
N SER A 147 3.06 29.12 -13.63
CA SER A 147 2.85 30.54 -13.96
C SER A 147 3.33 30.92 -15.37
N GLY A 148 3.46 29.94 -16.28
CA GLY A 148 3.99 30.15 -17.63
C GLY A 148 5.51 30.38 -17.68
N THR A 149 6.22 30.19 -16.57
CA THR A 149 7.68 30.19 -16.47
C THR A 149 8.21 28.79 -16.12
N PRO A 150 9.52 28.52 -16.27
CA PRO A 150 10.12 27.23 -15.90
C PRO A 150 10.12 26.94 -14.39
N ASP A 151 9.73 27.91 -13.56
CA ASP A 151 9.78 27.82 -12.11
C ASP A 151 8.42 27.34 -11.59
N VAL A 152 8.42 26.13 -11.02
CA VAL A 152 7.24 25.55 -10.37
C VAL A 152 7.12 26.14 -8.97
N GLU A 153 6.05 26.88 -8.71
CA GLU A 153 5.69 27.27 -7.34
C GLU A 153 4.83 26.17 -6.71
N THR A 154 5.26 25.72 -5.53
CA THR A 154 4.54 24.71 -4.73
C THR A 154 4.02 25.33 -3.45
N GLU A 155 2.70 25.27 -3.24
CA GLU A 155 2.03 25.74 -2.02
C GLU A 155 1.56 24.52 -1.21
N LEU A 156 1.92 24.41 0.07
CA LEU A 156 1.43 23.34 0.93
C LEU A 156 -0.07 23.59 1.22
N LEU A 157 -0.93 22.64 0.86
CA LEU A 157 -2.37 22.72 1.08
C LEU A 157 -2.77 22.10 2.42
N THR A 158 -2.32 20.89 2.66
CA THR A 158 -2.67 20.11 3.86
C THR A 158 -1.57 19.14 4.23
N THR A 159 -1.50 18.79 5.51
CA THR A 159 -0.71 17.65 5.99
C THR A 159 -1.62 16.61 6.62
N ASP A 160 -1.57 15.40 6.10
CA ASP A 160 -2.23 14.22 6.62
C ASP A 160 -1.26 13.45 7.53
N HIS A 161 -1.70 13.12 8.74
CA HIS A 161 -0.94 12.40 9.76
C HIS A 161 -1.64 11.09 10.13
N PHE A 162 -0.85 10.01 10.28
CA PHE A 162 -1.38 8.67 10.55
C PHE A 162 -0.74 8.09 11.80
N LYS A 163 -1.56 7.63 12.75
CA LYS A 163 -1.10 6.90 13.94
C LYS A 163 -1.59 5.47 13.94
N TYR A 164 -0.74 4.58 14.42
CA TYR A 164 -0.95 3.14 14.42
C TYR A 164 -0.87 2.56 15.82
N ASN A 165 -1.63 1.50 16.08
CA ASN A 165 -1.46 0.69 17.28
C ASN A 165 -0.28 -0.30 17.16
N SER A 166 -0.01 -1.06 18.23
CA SER A 166 1.07 -2.05 18.27
C SER A 166 0.94 -3.18 17.24
N SER A 167 -0.28 -3.42 16.75
CA SER A 167 -0.61 -4.38 15.68
C SER A 167 -0.56 -3.75 14.28
N ASN A 168 -0.02 -2.53 14.15
CA ASN A 168 0.10 -1.77 12.90
C ASN A 168 -1.26 -1.48 12.22
N GLN A 169 -2.33 -1.36 13.01
CA GLN A 169 -3.64 -0.93 12.52
C GLN A 169 -3.79 0.59 12.67
N LEU A 170 -4.39 1.26 11.68
CA LEU A 170 -4.59 2.71 11.69
C LEU A 170 -5.66 3.09 12.73
N ILE A 171 -5.29 3.86 13.75
CA ILE A 171 -6.20 4.25 14.85
C ILE A 171 -6.55 5.73 14.83
N GLU A 172 -5.76 6.57 14.14
CA GLU A 172 -6.01 7.99 14.00
C GLU A 172 -5.53 8.47 12.63
N PHE A 173 -6.37 9.26 11.96
CA PHE A 173 -6.07 10.03 10.78
C PHE A 173 -6.37 11.50 11.08
N LYS A 174 -5.38 12.38 10.96
CA LYS A 174 -5.51 13.81 11.23
C LYS A 174 -5.07 14.62 10.02
N THR A 175 -5.88 15.58 9.59
CA THR A 175 -5.53 16.57 8.58
C THR A 175 -5.35 17.94 9.23
N THR A 176 -4.22 18.60 8.93
CA THR A 176 -3.92 19.98 9.32
C THR A 176 -3.73 20.85 8.08
N TYR A 177 -3.92 22.15 8.26
CA TYR A 177 -3.89 23.16 7.19
C TYR A 177 -2.87 24.24 7.57
N PRO A 178 -1.92 24.62 6.70
CA PRO A 178 -0.85 25.56 7.07
C PRO A 178 -1.35 26.93 7.52
N ASP A 179 -2.37 27.45 6.83
CA ASP A 179 -2.93 28.80 7.08
C ASP A 179 -4.26 28.76 7.83
N SER A 180 -4.56 27.65 8.52
CA SER A 180 -5.76 27.54 9.34
C SER A 180 -5.45 26.94 10.69
N GLU A 181 -6.09 27.50 11.70
CA GLU A 181 -6.10 26.97 13.07
C GLU A 181 -7.06 25.78 13.24
N MET A 182 -7.58 25.23 12.13
CA MET A 182 -8.48 24.10 12.08
C MET A 182 -7.72 22.80 11.88
N GLU A 183 -8.11 21.77 12.61
CA GLU A 183 -7.71 20.39 12.34
C GLU A 183 -8.93 19.48 12.27
N ARG A 184 -8.82 18.43 11.46
CA ARG A 184 -9.83 17.38 11.36
C ARG A 184 -9.23 16.04 11.75
N THR A 185 -9.82 15.39 12.74
CA THR A 185 -9.32 14.12 13.28
C THR A 185 -10.37 13.03 13.13
N THR A 186 -9.98 11.89 12.59
CA THR A 186 -10.80 10.67 12.52
C THR A 186 -10.13 9.58 13.35
N THR A 187 -10.85 9.02 14.31
CA THR A 187 -10.38 7.90 15.13
C THR A 187 -11.05 6.60 14.70
N TYR A 188 -10.34 5.48 14.82
CA TYR A 188 -10.83 4.17 14.40
C TYR A 188 -10.78 3.15 15.54
N ALA A 189 -11.87 2.41 15.71
CA ALA A 189 -11.99 1.31 16.65
C ALA A 189 -12.26 0.01 15.89
N TYR A 190 -11.38 -0.98 16.07
CA TYR A 190 -11.50 -2.28 15.42
C TYR A 190 -12.35 -3.22 16.29
N ASN A 191 -13.40 -3.78 15.68
CA ASN A 191 -14.39 -4.60 16.37
C ASN A 191 -14.30 -6.07 15.90
N ALA A 192 -15.03 -6.95 16.59
CA ALA A 192 -15.26 -8.30 16.08
C ALA A 192 -16.01 -8.27 14.73
N ASN A 193 -16.03 -9.41 14.02
CA ASN A 193 -16.75 -9.58 12.75
C ASN A 193 -16.24 -8.70 11.59
N ASN A 194 -14.94 -8.39 11.54
CA ASN A 194 -14.31 -7.62 10.46
C ASN A 194 -14.93 -6.23 10.25
N THR A 195 -15.39 -5.58 11.32
CA THR A 195 -15.91 -4.21 11.27
C THR A 195 -15.00 -3.22 11.98
N VAL A 196 -14.99 -1.97 11.51
CA VAL A 196 -14.28 -0.85 12.10
C VAL A 196 -15.25 0.30 12.27
N THR A 197 -15.41 0.81 13.48
CA THR A 197 -16.17 2.04 13.74
C THR A 197 -15.26 3.24 13.70
N PHE A 198 -15.78 4.38 13.27
CA PHE A 198 -15.02 5.63 13.29
C PHE A 198 -15.85 6.81 13.76
N GLU A 199 -15.16 7.81 14.28
CA GLU A 199 -15.69 9.13 14.61
C GLU A 199 -14.78 10.19 14.01
N GLN A 200 -15.36 11.18 13.34
CA GLN A 200 -14.63 12.32 12.80
C GLN A 200 -15.05 13.58 13.50
N HIS A 201 -14.06 14.34 13.93
CA HIS A 201 -14.22 15.60 14.63
C HIS A 201 -13.44 16.71 13.94
N GLU A 202 -13.89 17.93 14.18
CA GLU A 202 -13.23 19.16 13.78
C GLU A 202 -12.95 20.02 15.01
N GLN A 203 -11.80 20.67 15.02
CA GLN A 203 -11.41 21.54 16.11
C GLN A 203 -10.69 22.76 15.57
N TYR A 204 -11.12 23.94 16.02
CA TYR A 204 -10.40 25.20 15.87
C TYR A 204 -9.62 25.51 17.15
N ILE A 205 -8.45 26.17 17.04
CA ILE A 205 -7.70 26.63 18.22
C ILE A 205 -8.62 27.49 19.10
N GLY A 206 -8.60 27.22 20.41
CA GLY A 206 -9.41 27.94 21.40
C GLY A 206 -10.91 27.56 21.41
N SER A 207 -11.34 26.61 20.58
CA SER A 207 -12.73 26.12 20.53
C SER A 207 -12.86 24.69 21.06
N GLU A 208 -14.08 24.32 21.47
CA GLU A 208 -14.42 22.92 21.76
C GLU A 208 -14.42 22.09 20.48
N GLN A 209 -14.16 20.79 20.63
CA GLN A 209 -14.16 19.84 19.52
C GLN A 209 -15.59 19.50 19.09
N GLU A 210 -15.88 19.63 17.80
CA GLU A 210 -17.19 19.32 17.22
C GLU A 210 -17.19 17.92 16.57
N LEU A 211 -18.21 17.10 16.87
CA LEU A 211 -18.42 15.82 16.18
C LEU A 211 -19.11 16.05 14.84
N LEU A 212 -18.43 15.73 13.74
CA LEU A 212 -18.96 15.91 12.39
C LEU A 212 -19.77 14.70 11.91
N LYS A 213 -19.22 13.50 12.12
CA LYS A 213 -19.82 12.25 11.62
C LYS A 213 -19.26 11.03 12.34
N THR A 214 -20.07 9.98 12.36
CA THR A 214 -19.64 8.65 12.79
C THR A 214 -19.91 7.65 11.67
N GLY A 215 -19.40 6.42 11.82
CA GLY A 215 -19.73 5.39 10.87
C GLY A 215 -19.16 4.02 11.19
N THR A 216 -19.48 3.08 10.31
CA THR A 216 -19.02 1.70 10.37
C THR A 216 -18.52 1.28 9.00
N ILE A 217 -17.36 0.64 8.98
CA ILE A 217 -16.70 0.10 7.81
C ILE A 217 -16.72 -1.42 7.97
N THR A 218 -17.27 -2.11 6.98
CA THR A 218 -17.26 -3.58 6.92
C THR A 218 -16.18 -4.01 5.95
N LEU A 219 -15.34 -4.94 6.39
CA LEU A 219 -14.27 -5.50 5.61
C LEU A 219 -14.59 -6.91 5.13
N GLU A 220 -14.33 -7.17 3.85
CA GLU A 220 -14.35 -8.49 3.27
C GLU A 220 -13.03 -8.73 2.55
N ASN A 221 -12.35 -9.84 2.88
CA ASN A 221 -11.01 -10.16 2.35
C ASN A 221 -9.98 -9.03 2.52
N GLY A 222 -10.16 -8.18 3.53
CA GLY A 222 -9.27 -7.05 3.83
C GLY A 222 -9.53 -5.79 2.99
N GLU A 223 -10.57 -5.78 2.15
CA GLU A 223 -11.08 -4.63 1.39
C GLU A 223 -12.37 -4.09 2.03
N ILE A 224 -12.73 -2.85 1.74
CA ILE A 224 -13.99 -2.26 2.22
C ILE A 224 -15.14 -2.80 1.38
N SER A 225 -15.98 -3.69 1.90
CA SER A 225 -17.20 -4.10 1.18
C SER A 225 -18.34 -3.10 1.40
N LYS A 226 -18.37 -2.43 2.56
CA LYS A 226 -19.42 -1.49 2.92
C LYS A 226 -18.94 -0.38 3.84
N LEU A 227 -19.39 0.84 3.60
CA LEU A 227 -19.20 2.01 4.44
C LEU A 227 -20.58 2.57 4.81
N GLN A 228 -20.85 2.73 6.11
CA GLN A 228 -22.05 3.39 6.62
C GLN A 228 -21.63 4.64 7.36
N VAL A 229 -22.17 5.80 6.97
CA VAL A 229 -21.85 7.09 7.57
C VAL A 229 -23.12 7.72 8.14
N VAL A 230 -23.03 8.17 9.38
CA VAL A 230 -24.08 8.89 10.09
C VAL A 230 -23.62 10.32 10.31
N LYS A 231 -24.40 11.29 9.84
CA LYS A 231 -24.24 12.72 10.14
C LYS A 231 -25.57 13.27 10.63
N THR A 232 -25.52 14.44 11.27
CA THR A 232 -26.70 15.11 11.85
C THR A 232 -27.84 15.31 10.84
N PHE A 233 -27.53 15.68 9.60
CA PHE A 233 -28.53 16.02 8.58
C PHE A 233 -28.58 15.05 7.42
N ASP A 234 -27.57 14.19 7.27
CA ASP A 234 -27.47 13.33 6.09
C ASP A 234 -26.65 12.06 6.38
N SER A 235 -27.20 10.89 6.06
CA SER A 235 -26.56 9.60 6.32
C SER A 235 -26.61 8.75 5.07
N PHE A 236 -25.50 8.09 4.76
CA PHE A 236 -25.36 7.29 3.55
C PHE A 236 -24.75 5.93 3.83
N THR A 237 -25.01 5.01 2.92
CA THR A 237 -24.33 3.72 2.84
C THR A 237 -23.68 3.62 1.47
N ALA A 238 -22.39 3.31 1.42
CA ALA A 238 -21.70 2.96 0.20
C ALA A 238 -21.31 1.48 0.20
N ASN A 239 -21.52 0.78 -0.91
CA ASN A 239 -21.07 -0.59 -1.14
C ASN A 239 -20.00 -0.59 -2.23
N TYR A 240 -18.99 -1.43 -2.09
CA TYR A 240 -17.89 -1.52 -3.05
C TYR A 240 -17.63 -2.96 -3.46
N ASN A 241 -17.31 -3.15 -4.72
CA ASN A 241 -16.88 -4.44 -5.25
C ASN A 241 -15.50 -4.32 -5.88
N TYR A 242 -14.77 -5.44 -5.83
CA TYR A 242 -13.43 -5.57 -6.36
C TYR A 242 -13.33 -6.84 -7.18
N ASP A 243 -12.47 -6.83 -8.18
CA ASP A 243 -12.04 -8.05 -8.84
C ASP A 243 -10.98 -8.81 -8.01
N THR A 244 -10.55 -9.96 -8.52
CA THR A 244 -9.50 -10.79 -7.89
C THR A 244 -8.10 -10.50 -8.42
N LYS A 245 -7.92 -9.45 -9.23
CA LYS A 245 -6.65 -9.08 -9.87
C LYS A 245 -5.88 -8.12 -8.96
N ASN A 246 -4.72 -7.64 -9.40
CA ASN A 246 -3.92 -6.75 -8.57
C ASN A 246 -4.38 -5.31 -8.73
N SER A 247 -4.42 -4.54 -7.64
CA SER A 247 -4.59 -3.09 -7.72
C SER A 247 -3.30 -2.38 -8.09
N LEU A 248 -3.40 -1.11 -8.50
CA LEU A 248 -2.25 -0.23 -8.71
C LEU A 248 -1.39 -0.04 -7.44
N PHE A 249 -1.97 -0.21 -6.27
CA PHE A 249 -1.26 -0.05 -5.00
C PHE A 249 -0.91 -1.38 -4.35
N LYS A 250 -1.17 -2.50 -5.01
CA LYS A 250 -0.76 -3.81 -4.50
C LYS A 250 0.77 -3.86 -4.37
N ASN A 251 1.21 -4.29 -3.18
CA ASN A 251 2.59 -4.33 -2.71
C ASN A 251 3.22 -2.98 -2.31
N VAL A 252 2.49 -1.86 -2.41
CA VAL A 252 2.94 -0.60 -1.83
C VAL A 252 2.88 -0.71 -0.31
N LEU A 253 4.04 -0.58 0.35
CA LEU A 253 4.15 -0.75 1.80
C LEU A 253 3.29 0.28 2.52
N GLY A 254 2.52 -0.15 3.51
CA GLY A 254 1.72 0.73 4.37
C GLY A 254 0.48 1.35 3.72
N TYR A 255 0.38 1.38 2.39
CA TYR A 255 -0.80 1.90 1.68
C TYR A 255 -2.06 1.10 2.02
N ASP A 256 -1.87 -0.19 2.29
CA ASP A 256 -2.90 -1.12 2.75
C ASP A 256 -3.59 -0.72 4.07
N LYS A 257 -2.99 0.21 4.82
CA LYS A 257 -3.56 0.76 6.06
C LYS A 257 -4.39 2.02 5.84
N LEU A 258 -4.32 2.63 4.66
CA LEU A 258 -4.94 3.91 4.33
C LEU A 258 -6.30 3.76 3.63
N ILE A 259 -6.82 2.54 3.50
CA ILE A 259 -8.08 2.23 2.80
C ILE A 259 -9.28 3.06 3.28
N PHE A 260 -9.27 3.52 4.54
CA PHE A 260 -10.35 4.34 5.12
C PHE A 260 -10.27 5.82 4.76
N THR A 261 -9.11 6.31 4.34
CA THR A 261 -8.83 7.75 4.16
C THR A 261 -8.63 8.09 2.69
N HIS A 262 -8.08 7.17 1.91
CA HIS A 262 -7.78 7.32 0.50
C HIS A 262 -8.32 6.07 -0.20
N ILE A 263 -9.59 6.10 -0.60
CA ILE A 263 -10.31 4.93 -1.13
C ILE A 263 -9.79 4.61 -2.53
N ILE A 264 -8.74 3.79 -2.61
CA ILE A 264 -8.35 3.07 -3.82
C ILE A 264 -7.89 1.68 -3.37
N GLY A 265 -8.43 0.63 -3.99
CA GLY A 265 -8.34 -0.77 -3.53
C GLY A 265 -6.93 -1.23 -3.12
N LYS A 266 -6.86 -2.01 -2.04
CA LYS A 266 -5.61 -2.45 -1.40
C LYS A 266 -4.95 -3.62 -2.14
N GLN A 267 -5.75 -4.59 -2.53
CA GLN A 267 -5.41 -5.87 -3.14
C GLN A 267 -6.00 -5.96 -4.54
N GLY A 268 -7.30 -5.70 -4.65
CA GLY A 268 -8.08 -5.80 -5.89
C GLY A 268 -8.31 -4.44 -6.53
N SER A 269 -8.52 -4.43 -7.85
CA SER A 269 -9.01 -3.23 -8.50
C SER A 269 -10.50 -3.07 -8.22
N MET A 270 -10.92 -1.87 -7.84
CA MET A 270 -12.32 -1.56 -7.53
C MET A 270 -13.12 -1.53 -8.82
N THR A 271 -14.11 -2.40 -8.98
CA THR A 271 -14.91 -2.52 -10.21
C THR A 271 -16.22 -1.72 -10.16
N SER A 272 -16.73 -1.44 -8.96
CA SER A 272 -17.92 -0.62 -8.77
C SER A 272 -17.99 -0.03 -7.36
N GLY A 273 -18.62 1.14 -7.22
CA GLY A 273 -19.08 1.68 -5.95
C GLY A 273 -20.51 2.20 -6.09
N GLU A 274 -21.38 1.86 -5.15
CA GLU A 274 -22.77 2.34 -5.09
C GLU A 274 -22.98 3.12 -3.79
N THR A 275 -23.62 4.30 -3.86
CA THR A 275 -23.97 5.10 -2.67
C THR A 275 -25.49 5.26 -2.55
N VAL A 276 -26.03 4.96 -1.37
CA VAL A 276 -27.44 5.06 -1.01
C VAL A 276 -27.62 6.11 0.09
N LEU A 277 -28.48 7.10 -0.13
CA LEU A 277 -28.73 8.23 0.76
C LEU A 277 -30.21 8.25 1.17
N ALA A 278 -30.52 8.13 2.47
CA ALA A 278 -31.90 8.16 2.99
C ALA A 278 -32.89 7.19 2.27
N GLY A 279 -32.42 6.01 1.86
CA GLY A 279 -33.23 5.02 1.13
C GLY A 279 -33.46 5.34 -0.34
N ILE A 280 -32.93 6.47 -0.83
CA ILE A 280 -32.87 6.83 -2.24
C ILE A 280 -31.42 6.61 -2.70
N SER A 281 -31.22 5.80 -3.73
CA SER A 281 -29.89 5.64 -4.32
C SER A 281 -29.46 6.98 -4.93
N HIS A 282 -28.53 7.67 -4.26
CA HIS A 282 -27.89 8.89 -4.74
C HIS A 282 -26.44 8.51 -5.04
N ASN A 283 -26.24 8.14 -6.30
CA ASN A 283 -24.99 7.64 -6.86
C ASN A 283 -23.89 8.71 -6.83
N PHE A 284 -23.29 8.95 -5.67
CA PHE A 284 -22.13 9.83 -5.54
C PHE A 284 -20.81 9.17 -5.96
N VAL A 285 -20.88 7.95 -6.52
CA VAL A 285 -20.01 7.49 -7.61
C VAL A 285 -20.92 7.36 -8.83
N ASN A 286 -20.74 8.23 -9.82
CA ASN A 286 -21.48 8.27 -11.10
C ASN A 286 -21.55 6.88 -11.78
N ASN A 287 -22.56 6.04 -11.47
CA ASN A 287 -22.92 4.77 -12.15
C ASN A 287 -21.78 4.11 -12.94
N GLY A 288 -20.65 3.91 -12.24
CA GLY A 288 -19.34 3.75 -12.84
C GLY A 288 -18.86 2.32 -12.74
N GLU A 289 -19.24 1.47 -13.67
CA GLU A 289 -18.49 0.22 -13.84
C GLU A 289 -17.09 0.58 -14.34
N LEU A 290 -16.08 0.14 -13.59
CA LEU A 290 -14.69 0.22 -13.99
C LEU A 290 -14.31 -1.10 -14.66
N GLU A 291 -14.12 -1.04 -15.98
CA GLU A 291 -13.65 -2.16 -16.78
C GLU A 291 -12.14 -2.08 -16.93
N TYR A 292 -11.43 -3.10 -16.45
CA TYR A 292 -9.98 -3.16 -16.53
C TYR A 292 -9.50 -4.20 -17.56
N THR A 293 -8.35 -3.91 -18.16
CA THR A 293 -7.49 -4.93 -18.77
C THR A 293 -6.23 -5.08 -17.93
N TYR A 294 -5.52 -6.20 -18.05
CA TYR A 294 -4.36 -6.50 -17.20
C TYR A 294 -3.19 -7.06 -18.01
N ASN A 295 -1.98 -6.89 -17.47
CA ASN A 295 -0.78 -7.54 -17.97
C ASN A 295 -0.72 -9.02 -17.51
N SER A 296 0.36 -9.72 -17.88
CA SER A 296 0.59 -11.13 -17.47
C SER A 296 0.69 -11.31 -15.97
N ASP A 297 1.08 -10.27 -15.24
CA ASP A 297 1.23 -10.27 -13.78
C ASP A 297 -0.05 -9.83 -13.07
N ASN A 298 -1.17 -9.71 -13.80
CA ASN A 298 -2.48 -9.29 -13.30
C ASN A 298 -2.56 -7.85 -12.76
N TYR A 299 -1.64 -6.97 -13.15
CA TYR A 299 -1.73 -5.53 -12.87
C TYR A 299 -2.48 -4.78 -13.98
N PRO A 300 -3.26 -3.73 -13.67
CA PRO A 300 -4.08 -3.02 -14.65
C PRO A 300 -3.25 -2.40 -15.76
N LEU A 301 -3.59 -2.60 -17.03
CA LEU A 301 -3.02 -1.87 -18.18
C LEU A 301 -3.91 -0.72 -18.61
N THR A 302 -5.22 -0.92 -18.54
CA THR A 302 -6.20 0.14 -18.81
C THR A 302 -7.35 0.05 -17.83
N ALA A 303 -8.05 1.17 -17.61
CA ALA A 303 -9.35 1.20 -16.95
C ALA A 303 -10.31 2.08 -17.76
N LYS A 304 -11.57 1.67 -17.87
CA LYS A 304 -12.63 2.49 -18.47
C LYS A 304 -13.73 2.70 -17.45
N GLN A 305 -13.99 3.96 -17.12
CA GLN A 305 -15.17 4.31 -16.34
C GLN A 305 -16.34 4.50 -17.29
N ARG A 306 -17.39 3.69 -17.13
CA ARG A 306 -18.62 3.84 -17.92
C ARG A 306 -19.71 4.56 -17.16
N PHE A 307 -20.53 5.34 -17.84
CA PHE A 307 -21.74 5.95 -17.30
C PHE A 307 -22.88 5.78 -18.29
N PHE A 308 -23.95 5.09 -17.88
CA PHE A 308 -25.09 4.72 -18.75
C PHE A 308 -24.66 4.09 -20.09
N GLY A 309 -23.65 3.20 -20.05
CA GLY A 309 -23.12 2.50 -21.23
C GLY A 309 -22.06 3.28 -22.03
N SER A 310 -21.93 4.58 -21.82
CA SER A 310 -20.92 5.43 -22.47
C SER A 310 -19.63 5.47 -21.66
N VAL A 311 -18.47 5.51 -22.31
CA VAL A 311 -17.18 5.68 -21.62
C VAL A 311 -17.02 7.16 -21.25
N LEU A 312 -16.87 7.44 -19.95
CA LEU A 312 -16.68 8.78 -19.41
C LEU A 312 -15.18 9.11 -19.30
N HIS A 313 -14.40 8.19 -18.71
CA HIS A 313 -12.95 8.29 -18.59
C HIS A 313 -12.29 7.01 -19.09
N SER A 314 -11.09 7.16 -19.64
CA SER A 314 -10.21 6.04 -19.99
C SER A 314 -8.83 6.32 -19.44
N TYR A 315 -8.28 5.33 -18.76
CA TYR A 315 -6.97 5.38 -18.12
C TYR A 315 -6.05 4.36 -18.77
N GLU A 316 -4.81 4.74 -19.01
CA GLU A 316 -3.72 3.85 -19.40
C GLU A 316 -2.65 3.85 -18.32
N PHE A 317 -2.19 2.66 -17.93
CA PHE A 317 -1.19 2.46 -16.88
C PHE A 317 0.09 1.87 -17.46
N PHE A 318 1.20 2.55 -17.18
CA PHE A 318 2.55 2.12 -17.56
C PHE A 318 3.35 1.84 -16.30
N TYR A 319 4.11 0.73 -16.27
CA TYR A 319 4.90 0.27 -15.11
C TYR A 319 6.40 0.22 -15.41
#